data_AF-A0A955BC37-F1
#
_entry.id   AF-A0A955BC37-F1
#
_cell.length_a   1.000
_cell.length_b   1.000
_cell.length_c   1.000
_cell.angle_alpha   90.00
_cell.angle_beta   90.00
_cell.angle_gamma   90.00
#
_symmetry.space_group_name_H-M   'P 1'
#
loop_
_entity.id
_entity.type
_entity.pdbx_description
1 polymer ?
#
loop_
_entity_poly.entity_id
_entity_poly.type
_entity_poly.pdbx_seq_one_letter_code
_entity_poly.pdbx_strand_id
1 'polypeptide(L)'
;ETARPDVMVLTDGSGGTGVSRLSSTERVLAAAGCQPSAVLGEFTDRRVYELILTHRFDGFLRVVDRLVAHVRAFQTQYIVSDAADGMNPAHDLCRLLVAAAWEKLRRHHGLRLPTYSFRCSGPLEAAPQAGAGDFHLSLDDDCLRRKLQAIHDYRELRDEVRVFENRSALDSIRHEYFSEFAAEEAFAFPNAAKPFYEMYGEQQVARRRYREVLRRDRHMRPLADTLWRYATVAHRHVA
;
A
#
# COMPACT_ATOMS: atom_id res chain seq x y z
N GLU A 1 -11.79 4.63 -17.86
CA GLU A 1 -10.50 4.84 -17.20
C GLU A 1 -9.45 5.07 -18.27
N THR A 2 -8.84 6.25 -18.26
CA THR A 2 -7.87 6.67 -19.27
C THR A 2 -6.44 6.72 -18.72
N ALA A 3 -6.30 6.75 -17.39
CA ALA A 3 -5.02 6.66 -16.72
C ALA A 3 -4.39 5.29 -16.98
N ARG A 4 -3.09 5.29 -17.27
CA ARG A 4 -2.27 4.08 -17.43
C ARG A 4 -1.07 4.18 -16.49
N PRO A 5 -1.29 4.12 -15.17
CA PRO A 5 -0.22 4.31 -14.21
C PRO A 5 0.81 3.17 -14.29
N ASP A 6 2.05 3.52 -13.93
CA ASP A 6 3.04 2.53 -13.52
C ASP A 6 2.63 1.99 -12.15
N VAL A 7 2.50 0.67 -12.02
CA VAL A 7 2.08 0.05 -10.76
C VAL A 7 3.23 -0.72 -10.14
N MET A 8 3.56 -0.38 -8.89
CA MET A 8 4.51 -1.11 -8.07
C MET A 8 3.75 -1.97 -7.06
N VAL A 9 4.05 -3.27 -7.03
CA VAL A 9 3.42 -4.24 -6.13
C VAL A 9 4.50 -4.83 -5.23
N LEU A 10 4.42 -4.57 -3.94
CA LEU A 10 5.47 -4.96 -3.00
C LEU A 10 5.56 -6.48 -2.81
N THR A 11 4.41 -7.14 -2.71
CA THR A 11 4.33 -8.56 -2.37
C THR A 11 3.67 -9.41 -3.45
N ASP A 12 3.92 -10.71 -3.39
CA ASP A 12 3.30 -11.69 -4.28
C ASP A 12 1.84 -12.03 -3.93
N GLY A 13 1.30 -11.44 -2.85
CA GLY A 13 -0.06 -11.66 -2.37
C GLY A 13 -0.36 -13.07 -1.87
N SER A 14 0.67 -13.89 -1.60
CA SER A 14 0.51 -15.31 -1.25
C SER A 14 -0.18 -15.56 0.09
N GLY A 15 -0.25 -14.57 0.97
CA GLY A 15 -0.97 -14.59 2.24
C GLY A 15 -0.71 -15.85 3.07
N GLY A 16 -1.79 -16.37 3.68
CA GLY A 16 -1.74 -17.60 4.47
C GLY A 16 -1.71 -18.89 3.64
N THR A 17 -2.00 -18.84 2.33
CA THR A 17 -2.03 -20.03 1.46
C THR A 17 -0.65 -20.36 0.89
N GLY A 18 0.25 -19.38 0.81
CA GLY A 18 1.56 -19.53 0.19
C GLY A 18 1.52 -19.58 -1.34
N VAL A 19 0.34 -19.38 -1.96
CA VAL A 19 0.17 -19.41 -3.41
C VAL A 19 0.23 -17.99 -3.95
N SER A 20 1.28 -17.68 -4.71
CA SER A 20 1.44 -16.37 -5.35
C SER A 20 0.23 -16.01 -6.22
N ARG A 21 -0.20 -14.75 -6.11
CA ARG A 21 -1.30 -14.16 -6.88
C ARG A 21 -0.82 -13.24 -8.00
N LEU A 22 0.50 -13.20 -8.27
CA LEU A 22 1.09 -12.29 -9.27
C LEU A 22 0.50 -12.48 -10.67
N SER A 23 0.23 -13.73 -11.10
CA SER A 23 -0.37 -13.96 -12.41
C SER A 23 -1.76 -13.33 -12.55
N SER A 24 -2.55 -13.28 -11.46
CA SER A 24 -3.85 -12.59 -11.43
C SER A 24 -3.65 -11.08 -11.43
N THR A 25 -2.70 -10.58 -10.64
CA THR A 25 -2.32 -9.16 -10.62
C THR A 25 -1.90 -8.67 -12.00
N GLU A 26 -1.01 -9.38 -12.70
CA GLU A 26 -0.56 -9.03 -14.05
C GLU A 26 -1.72 -8.99 -15.06
N ARG A 27 -2.67 -9.94 -14.99
CA ARG A 27 -3.87 -9.93 -15.83
C ARG A 27 -4.73 -8.69 -15.60
N VAL A 28 -4.93 -8.30 -14.34
CA VAL A 28 -5.69 -7.10 -13.99
C VAL A 28 -4.98 -5.84 -14.50
N LEU A 29 -3.66 -5.74 -14.30
CA LEU A 29 -2.87 -4.62 -14.80
C LEU A 29 -2.94 -4.52 -16.34
N ALA A 30 -2.77 -5.64 -17.04
CA ALA A 30 -2.86 -5.68 -18.49
C ALA A 30 -4.25 -5.27 -19.00
N ALA A 31 -5.32 -5.74 -18.34
CA ALA A 31 -6.69 -5.38 -18.69
C ALA A 31 -7.01 -3.89 -18.43
N ALA A 32 -6.39 -3.29 -17.42
CA ALA A 32 -6.45 -1.86 -17.14
C ALA A 32 -5.55 -1.01 -18.07
N GLY A 33 -4.71 -1.64 -18.89
CA GLY A 33 -3.72 -0.96 -19.73
C GLY A 33 -2.53 -0.40 -18.95
N CYS A 34 -2.35 -0.84 -17.70
CA CYS A 34 -1.22 -0.50 -16.85
C CYS A 34 0.00 -1.36 -17.20
N GLN A 35 1.19 -0.83 -16.92
CA GLN A 35 2.42 -1.61 -16.97
C GLN A 35 2.90 -1.92 -15.55
N PRO A 36 3.23 -3.18 -15.24
CA PRO A 36 3.95 -3.47 -14.01
C PRO A 36 5.31 -2.77 -14.04
N SER A 37 5.62 -2.08 -12.95
CA SER A 37 6.86 -1.31 -12.82
C SER A 37 7.98 -2.17 -12.20
N ALA A 38 9.09 -1.52 -11.85
CA ALA A 38 10.30 -2.15 -11.35
C ALA A 38 10.05 -3.14 -10.19
N VAL A 39 9.10 -2.83 -9.30
CA VAL A 39 8.77 -3.70 -8.15
C VAL A 39 7.47 -4.46 -8.46
N LEU A 40 7.58 -5.78 -8.64
CA LEU A 40 6.44 -6.68 -8.82
C LEU A 40 6.67 -7.96 -8.00
N GLY A 41 6.13 -8.00 -6.78
CA GLY A 41 6.19 -9.15 -5.89
C GLY A 41 7.59 -9.51 -5.41
N GLU A 42 8.43 -8.50 -5.11
CA GLU A 42 9.82 -8.71 -4.62
C GLU A 42 9.87 -9.56 -3.33
N PHE A 43 8.80 -9.52 -2.53
CA PHE A 43 8.68 -10.27 -1.30
C PHE A 43 7.45 -11.18 -1.32
N THR A 44 7.52 -12.31 -0.63
CA THR A 44 6.28 -12.98 -0.21
C THR A 44 5.67 -12.25 0.99
N ASP A 45 4.36 -12.37 1.19
CA ASP A 45 3.70 -11.78 2.37
C ASP A 45 4.34 -12.29 3.68
N ARG A 46 4.66 -13.58 3.72
CA ARG A 46 5.38 -14.20 4.84
C ARG A 46 6.76 -13.59 5.04
N ARG A 47 7.49 -13.31 3.96
CA ARG A 47 8.82 -12.72 4.04
C ARG A 47 8.77 -11.28 4.54
N VAL A 48 7.80 -10.47 4.10
CA VAL A 48 7.57 -9.13 4.66
C VAL A 48 7.32 -9.22 6.16
N TYR A 49 6.43 -10.12 6.59
CA TYR A 49 6.12 -10.31 8.01
C TYR A 49 7.37 -10.67 8.84
N GLU A 50 8.20 -11.59 8.34
CA GLU A 50 9.45 -12.01 8.98
C GLU A 50 10.48 -10.88 9.07
N LEU A 51 10.68 -10.13 7.98
CA LEU A 51 11.62 -9.01 7.94
C LEU A 51 11.22 -7.91 8.93
N ILE A 52 9.92 -7.64 9.06
CA ILE A 52 9.39 -6.70 10.04
C ILE A 52 9.63 -7.22 11.47
N LEU A 53 9.30 -8.47 11.75
CA LEU A 53 9.49 -9.08 13.07
C LEU A 53 10.96 -9.08 13.52
N THR A 54 11.88 -9.34 12.59
CA THR A 54 13.32 -9.50 12.87
C THR A 54 14.13 -8.21 12.69
N HIS A 55 13.46 -7.08 12.45
CA HIS A 55 14.08 -5.76 12.22
C HIS A 55 15.11 -5.74 11.07
N ARG A 56 14.88 -6.54 10.02
CA ARG A 56 15.76 -6.63 8.85
C ARG A 56 15.21 -5.77 7.72
N PHE A 57 15.55 -4.47 7.71
CA PHE A 57 14.89 -3.50 6.85
C PHE A 57 15.63 -3.17 5.54
N ASP A 58 16.83 -3.72 5.30
CA ASP A 58 17.66 -3.34 4.13
C ASP A 58 16.95 -3.49 2.78
N GLY A 59 16.09 -4.51 2.64
CA GLY A 59 15.28 -4.70 1.44
C GLY A 59 14.31 -3.55 1.21
N PHE A 60 13.64 -3.09 2.27
CA PHE A 60 12.72 -1.97 2.23
C PHE A 60 13.42 -0.66 1.88
N LEU A 61 14.64 -0.44 2.39
CA LEU A 61 15.44 0.75 2.03
C LEU A 61 15.77 0.78 0.53
N ARG A 62 16.10 -0.37 -0.06
CA ARG A 62 16.33 -0.47 -1.51
C ARG A 62 15.06 -0.20 -2.32
N VAL A 63 13.89 -0.65 -1.84
CA VAL A 63 12.61 -0.31 -2.48
C VAL A 63 12.39 1.20 -2.50
N VAL A 64 12.70 1.91 -1.41
CA VAL A 64 12.63 3.38 -1.37
C VAL A 64 13.51 4.01 -2.46
N ASP A 65 14.76 3.56 -2.60
CA ASP A 65 15.66 4.11 -3.63
C ASP A 65 15.16 3.84 -5.05
N ARG A 66 14.58 2.67 -5.29
CA ARG A 66 13.98 2.32 -6.58
C ARG A 66 12.76 3.16 -6.89
N LEU A 67 11.93 3.49 -5.89
CA LEU A 67 10.81 4.40 -6.06
C LEU A 67 11.30 5.80 -6.43
N VAL A 68 12.30 6.33 -5.71
CA VAL A 68 12.93 7.63 -6.01
C VAL A 68 13.52 7.64 -7.42
N ALA A 69 14.23 6.58 -7.82
CA ALA A 69 14.82 6.46 -9.14
C ALA A 69 13.75 6.40 -10.24
N HIS A 70 12.67 5.65 -10.03
CA HIS A 70 11.55 5.54 -10.97
C HIS A 70 10.87 6.90 -11.18
N VAL A 71 10.51 7.59 -10.10
CA VAL A 71 9.88 8.93 -10.16
C VAL A 71 10.70 9.90 -10.99
N ARG A 72 12.02 9.87 -10.83
CA ARG A 72 12.94 10.74 -11.57
C ARG A 72 13.09 10.32 -13.04
N ALA A 73 13.21 9.02 -13.31
CA ALA A 73 13.41 8.51 -14.65
C ALA A 73 12.19 8.73 -15.56
N PHE A 74 10.99 8.58 -15.01
CA PHE A 74 9.73 8.64 -15.78
C PHE A 74 8.98 9.96 -15.61
N GLN A 75 9.57 10.94 -14.91
CA GLN A 75 8.96 12.26 -14.64
C GLN A 75 7.52 12.11 -14.12
N THR A 76 7.33 11.20 -13.15
CA THR A 76 6.04 10.91 -12.55
C THR A 76 5.39 12.21 -12.07
N GLN A 77 4.07 12.36 -12.33
CA GLN A 77 3.32 13.59 -12.03
C GLN A 77 2.65 13.58 -10.66
N TYR A 78 2.28 12.40 -10.17
CA TYR A 78 1.77 12.19 -8.81
C TYR A 78 1.97 10.73 -8.40
N ILE A 79 1.96 10.47 -7.09
CA ILE A 79 1.99 9.11 -6.51
C ILE A 79 0.66 8.84 -5.80
N VAL A 80 0.17 7.61 -5.92
CA VAL A 80 -0.92 7.09 -5.08
C VAL A 80 -0.38 5.90 -4.29
N SER A 81 -0.69 5.84 -3.00
CA SER A 81 -0.29 4.78 -2.08
C SER A 81 -1.45 4.33 -1.21
N ASP A 82 -1.31 3.18 -0.57
CA ASP A 82 -2.20 2.76 0.51
C ASP A 82 -2.29 3.82 1.63
N ALA A 83 -3.50 4.03 2.12
CA ALA A 83 -3.76 4.70 3.39
C ALA A 83 -3.38 3.80 4.58
N ALA A 84 -3.07 4.40 5.72
CA ALA A 84 -2.94 3.63 6.96
C ALA A 84 -4.33 3.12 7.35
N ASP A 85 -4.48 1.80 7.48
CA ASP A 85 -5.76 1.18 7.80
C ASP A 85 -5.70 0.34 9.09
N GLY A 86 -4.50 -0.04 9.56
CA GLY A 86 -4.32 -0.92 10.71
C GLY A 86 -4.90 -2.33 10.51
N MET A 87 -5.34 -2.66 9.30
CA MET A 87 -5.92 -3.94 8.90
C MET A 87 -4.82 -4.89 8.41
N ASN A 88 -3.89 -4.39 7.60
CA ASN A 88 -2.80 -5.18 7.03
C ASN A 88 -1.45 -4.46 7.22
N PRO A 89 -0.46 -5.08 7.89
CA PRO A 89 0.85 -4.45 8.08
C PRO A 89 1.59 -4.19 6.75
N ALA A 90 1.26 -4.90 5.66
CA ALA A 90 1.83 -4.64 4.35
C ALA A 90 1.32 -3.32 3.73
N HIS A 91 0.06 -2.96 3.93
CA HIS A 91 -0.49 -1.67 3.47
C HIS A 91 0.16 -0.50 4.23
N ASP A 92 0.25 -0.64 5.56
CA ASP A 92 0.95 0.33 6.41
C ASP A 92 2.44 0.45 5.99
N LEU A 93 3.09 -0.66 5.62
CA LEU A 93 4.45 -0.64 5.06
C LEU A 93 4.52 0.11 3.71
N CYS A 94 3.62 -0.15 2.75
CA CYS A 94 3.57 0.59 1.49
C CYS A 94 3.49 2.10 1.71
N ARG A 95 2.62 2.54 2.63
CA ARG A 95 2.52 3.94 3.04
C ARG A 95 3.86 4.49 3.55
N LEU A 96 4.55 3.77 4.42
CA LEU A 96 5.85 4.21 4.97
C LEU A 96 6.94 4.29 3.89
N LEU A 97 6.96 3.35 2.94
CA LEU A 97 7.92 3.35 1.83
C LEU A 97 7.73 4.59 0.94
N VAL A 98 6.48 4.91 0.60
CA VAL A 98 6.14 6.11 -0.17
C VAL A 98 6.46 7.37 0.61
N ALA A 99 6.19 7.42 1.92
CA ALA A 99 6.57 8.56 2.76
C ALA A 99 8.09 8.80 2.76
N ALA A 100 8.88 7.74 2.90
CA ALA A 100 10.33 7.83 2.88
C ALA A 100 10.86 8.30 1.52
N ALA A 101 10.29 7.77 0.43
CA ALA A 101 10.68 8.16 -0.92
C ALA A 101 10.31 9.63 -1.23
N TRP A 102 9.10 10.05 -0.87
CA TRP A 102 8.67 11.45 -0.98
C TRP A 102 9.61 12.39 -0.23
N GLU A 103 9.98 12.01 0.99
CA GLU A 103 10.88 12.79 1.81
C GLU A 103 12.29 12.88 1.20
N LYS A 104 12.79 11.79 0.61
CA LYS A 104 14.06 11.83 -0.15
C LYS A 104 13.97 12.73 -1.39
N LEU A 105 12.89 12.63 -2.17
CA LEU A 105 12.68 13.47 -3.35
C LEU A 105 12.68 14.95 -2.98
N ARG A 106 11.98 15.31 -1.91
CA ARG A 106 11.91 16.68 -1.43
C ARG A 106 13.26 17.21 -0.94
N ARG A 107 13.96 16.46 -0.08
CA ARG A 107 15.20 16.94 0.57
C ARG A 107 16.44 16.85 -0.31
N HIS A 108 16.59 15.76 -1.05
CA HIS A 108 17.85 15.48 -1.80
C HIS A 108 17.75 15.85 -3.27
N HIS A 109 16.54 16.01 -3.81
CA HIS A 109 16.33 16.32 -5.23
C HIS A 109 15.52 17.61 -5.45
N GLY A 110 15.05 18.27 -4.39
CA GLY A 110 14.23 19.48 -4.50
C GLY A 110 12.89 19.26 -5.19
N LEU A 111 12.47 18.00 -5.37
CA LEU A 111 11.23 17.66 -6.07
C LEU A 111 10.09 17.53 -5.08
N ARG A 112 9.06 18.35 -5.25
CA ARG A 112 7.78 18.21 -4.53
C ARG A 112 6.74 17.68 -5.49
N LEU A 113 6.25 16.48 -5.20
CA LEU A 113 5.28 15.79 -6.02
C LEU A 113 3.96 15.65 -5.25
N PRO A 114 2.80 15.93 -5.89
CA PRO A 114 1.51 15.54 -5.34
C PRO A 114 1.52 14.04 -5.01
N THR A 115 1.11 13.70 -3.80
CA THR A 115 1.04 12.31 -3.34
C THR A 115 -0.28 12.14 -2.61
N TYR A 116 -0.93 11.00 -2.83
CA TYR A 116 -2.26 10.73 -2.32
C TYR A 116 -2.34 9.36 -1.65
N SER A 117 -3.17 9.27 -0.62
CA SER A 117 -3.52 8.01 0.02
C SER A 117 -4.87 7.53 -0.50
N PHE A 118 -4.93 6.27 -0.91
CA PHE A 118 -6.16 5.57 -1.29
C PHE A 118 -6.55 4.58 -0.19
N ARG A 119 -7.82 4.59 0.23
CA ARG A 119 -8.32 3.67 1.25
C ARG A 119 -8.73 2.34 0.61
N CYS A 120 -7.95 1.29 0.87
CA CYS A 120 -8.23 -0.07 0.42
C CYS A 120 -9.22 -0.83 1.33
N SER A 121 -9.52 -0.33 2.53
CA SER A 121 -10.34 -1.02 3.53
C SER A 121 -11.12 -0.05 4.43
N GLY A 122 -12.24 -0.53 4.97
CA GLY A 122 -13.16 0.23 5.84
C GLY A 122 -14.53 0.49 5.20
N PRO A 123 -15.52 1.00 5.97
CA PRO A 123 -16.82 1.34 5.41
C PRO A 123 -16.66 2.43 4.36
N LEU A 124 -16.96 2.10 3.10
CA LEU A 124 -17.03 3.06 2.00
C LEU A 124 -18.25 4.00 2.13
N GLU A 125 -19.14 3.73 3.09
CA GLU A 125 -20.43 4.40 3.29
C GLU A 125 -20.32 5.82 3.86
N ALA A 126 -19.20 6.18 4.50
CA ALA A 126 -18.96 7.54 4.95
C ALA A 126 -17.97 8.22 4.00
N ALA A 127 -18.49 9.07 3.11
CA ALA A 127 -17.64 10.01 2.37
C ALA A 127 -16.77 10.76 3.39
N PRO A 128 -15.43 10.63 3.35
CA PRO A 128 -14.59 11.42 4.23
C PRO A 128 -14.91 12.90 3.98
N GLN A 129 -14.91 13.72 5.04
CA GLN A 129 -14.95 15.17 4.86
C GLN A 129 -13.71 15.55 4.05
N ALA A 130 -13.92 16.01 2.81
CA ALA A 130 -12.84 16.36 1.92
C ALA A 130 -12.03 17.51 2.51
N GLY A 131 -10.77 17.23 2.85
CA GLY A 131 -9.80 18.26 3.19
C GLY A 131 -9.40 19.06 1.94
N ALA A 132 -8.70 20.18 2.14
CA ALA A 132 -8.06 20.87 1.03
C ALA A 132 -7.03 19.93 0.39
N GLY A 133 -7.12 19.68 -0.92
CA GLY A 133 -6.22 18.79 -1.64
C GLY A 133 -6.75 17.36 -1.86
N ASP A 134 -7.81 16.97 -1.15
CA ASP A 134 -8.49 15.69 -1.36
C ASP A 134 -9.29 15.72 -2.68
N PHE A 135 -9.41 14.56 -3.34
CA PHE A 135 -10.27 14.44 -4.50
C PHE A 135 -11.05 13.13 -4.49
N HIS A 136 -12.20 13.19 -5.16
CA HIS A 136 -13.15 12.10 -5.30
C HIS A 136 -13.39 11.82 -6.76
N LEU A 137 -13.24 10.56 -7.16
CA LEU A 137 -13.64 10.10 -8.48
C LEU A 137 -14.93 9.30 -8.35
N SER A 138 -15.92 9.66 -9.18
CA SER A 138 -17.10 8.85 -9.41
C SER A 138 -16.94 8.15 -10.74
N LEU A 139 -16.84 6.83 -10.72
CA LEU A 139 -16.72 6.02 -11.93
C LEU A 139 -18.03 6.08 -12.73
N ASP A 140 -17.93 6.29 -14.04
CA ASP A 140 -19.06 6.06 -14.94
C ASP A 140 -19.41 4.56 -15.02
N ASP A 141 -20.54 4.22 -15.63
CA ASP A 141 -21.03 2.84 -15.67
C ASP A 141 -20.08 1.89 -16.41
N ASP A 142 -19.36 2.37 -17.43
CA ASP A 142 -18.40 1.57 -18.17
C ASP A 142 -17.13 1.30 -17.35
N CYS A 143 -16.68 2.27 -16.57
CA CYS A 143 -15.58 2.12 -15.62
C CYS A 143 -15.96 1.18 -14.49
N LEU A 144 -17.13 1.37 -13.88
CA LEU A 144 -17.63 0.49 -12.82
C LEU A 144 -17.74 -0.95 -13.33
N ARG A 145 -18.29 -1.17 -14.53
CA ARG A 145 -18.40 -2.50 -15.13
C ARG A 145 -17.03 -3.16 -15.35
N ARG A 146 -16.02 -2.42 -15.83
CA ARG A 146 -14.64 -2.95 -15.95
C ARG A 146 -14.02 -3.30 -14.60
N LYS A 147 -14.21 -2.44 -13.59
CA LYS A 147 -13.71 -2.66 -12.23
C LYS A 147 -14.34 -3.90 -11.59
N LEU A 148 -15.66 -4.05 -11.70
CA LEU A 148 -16.37 -5.24 -11.22
C LEU A 148 -15.91 -6.50 -11.95
N GLN A 149 -15.70 -6.44 -13.27
CA GLN A 149 -15.15 -7.57 -14.03
C GLN A 149 -13.76 -7.97 -13.51
N ALA A 150 -12.87 -7.02 -13.28
CA ALA A 150 -11.54 -7.28 -12.73
C ALA A 150 -11.60 -7.92 -11.33
N ILE A 151 -12.51 -7.46 -10.48
CA ILE A 151 -12.77 -8.05 -9.15
C ILE A 151 -13.23 -9.50 -9.27
N HIS A 152 -14.20 -9.79 -10.15
CA HIS A 152 -14.73 -11.15 -10.34
C HIS A 152 -13.73 -12.12 -11.00
N ASP A 153 -12.86 -11.60 -11.87
CA ASP A 153 -11.82 -12.38 -12.53
C ASP A 153 -10.64 -12.70 -11.60
N TYR A 154 -10.50 -11.98 -10.48
CA TYR A 154 -9.52 -12.28 -9.44
C TYR A 154 -9.94 -13.48 -8.59
N ARG A 155 -9.77 -14.69 -9.14
CA ARG A 155 -10.35 -15.93 -8.59
C ARG A 155 -9.89 -16.26 -7.18
N GLU A 156 -8.64 -15.91 -6.84
CA GLU A 156 -8.02 -16.18 -5.55
C GLU A 156 -8.61 -15.35 -4.40
N LEU A 157 -9.42 -14.31 -4.70
CA LEU A 157 -10.10 -13.44 -3.73
C LEU A 157 -11.62 -13.65 -3.72
N ARG A 158 -12.15 -14.67 -4.40
CA ARG A 158 -13.62 -14.87 -4.53
C ARG A 158 -14.37 -14.88 -3.20
N ASP A 159 -13.81 -15.54 -2.19
CA ASP A 159 -14.44 -15.63 -0.87
C ASP A 159 -14.47 -14.27 -0.16
N GLU A 160 -13.42 -13.46 -0.36
CA GLU A 160 -13.32 -12.11 0.17
C GLU A 160 -14.33 -11.20 -0.56
N VAL A 161 -14.43 -11.30 -1.88
CA VAL A 161 -15.40 -10.57 -2.73
C VAL A 161 -16.84 -10.89 -2.35
N ARG A 162 -17.18 -12.15 -2.06
CA ARG A 162 -18.53 -12.58 -1.66
C ARG A 162 -19.05 -11.88 -0.40
N VAL A 163 -18.16 -11.51 0.52
CA VAL A 163 -18.52 -10.75 1.73
C VAL A 163 -19.01 -9.33 1.37
N PHE A 164 -18.59 -8.80 0.22
CA PHE A 164 -18.94 -7.48 -0.29
C PHE A 164 -20.06 -7.47 -1.36
N GLU A 165 -20.71 -8.61 -1.65
CA GLU A 165 -21.73 -8.71 -2.72
C GLU A 165 -23.13 -8.16 -2.35
N ASN A 166 -23.27 -7.39 -1.27
CA ASN A 166 -24.51 -6.66 -1.02
C ASN A 166 -24.60 -5.41 -1.94
N ARG A 167 -25.81 -5.04 -2.38
CA ARG A 167 -26.02 -3.95 -3.35
C ARG A 167 -25.41 -2.61 -2.91
N SER A 168 -25.43 -2.31 -1.61
CA SER A 168 -24.85 -1.09 -1.04
C SER A 168 -23.33 -1.04 -1.17
N ALA A 169 -22.65 -2.18 -1.00
CA ALA A 169 -21.21 -2.30 -1.17
C ALA A 169 -20.80 -2.16 -2.65
N LEU A 170 -21.60 -2.64 -3.60
CA LEU A 170 -21.31 -2.47 -5.03
C LEU A 170 -21.41 -1.03 -5.50
N ASP A 171 -22.40 -0.27 -5.03
CA ASP A 171 -22.51 1.16 -5.36
C ASP A 171 -21.35 1.96 -4.78
N SER A 172 -20.88 1.58 -3.60
CA SER A 172 -19.73 2.24 -2.97
C SER A 172 -18.39 2.02 -3.71
N ILE A 173 -18.24 0.95 -4.50
CA ILE A 173 -17.08 0.70 -5.36
C ILE A 173 -16.96 1.75 -6.49
N ARG A 174 -18.07 2.42 -6.84
CA ARG A 174 -18.09 3.53 -7.81
C ARG A 174 -17.30 4.74 -7.32
N HIS A 175 -17.16 4.90 -6.01
CA HIS A 175 -16.60 6.09 -5.40
C HIS A 175 -15.19 5.81 -4.91
N GLU A 176 -14.23 6.55 -5.47
CA GLU A 176 -12.82 6.45 -5.10
C GLU A 176 -12.36 7.75 -4.45
N TYR A 177 -11.91 7.65 -3.21
CA TYR A 177 -11.50 8.80 -2.41
C TYR A 177 -9.99 8.79 -2.24
N PHE A 178 -9.39 9.94 -2.52
CA PHE A 178 -7.96 10.18 -2.45
C PHE A 178 -7.72 11.33 -1.50
N SER A 179 -6.98 11.07 -0.43
CA SER A 179 -6.61 12.11 0.52
C SER A 179 -5.19 12.59 0.28
N GLU A 180 -4.93 13.89 0.44
CA GLU A 180 -3.57 14.42 0.34
C GLU A 180 -2.65 13.69 1.34
N PHE A 181 -1.48 13.28 0.85
CA PHE A 181 -0.54 12.51 1.63
C PHE A 181 0.34 13.42 2.50
N ALA A 182 0.09 13.40 3.79
CA ALA A 182 1.00 14.00 4.77
C ALA A 182 2.13 13.04 5.12
N ALA A 183 3.30 13.22 4.51
CA ALA A 183 4.45 12.33 4.72
C ALA A 183 4.95 12.33 6.17
N GLU A 184 4.90 13.48 6.85
CA GLU A 184 5.30 13.60 8.26
C GLU A 184 4.34 12.83 9.18
N GLU A 185 3.04 12.83 8.87
CA GLU A 185 2.03 12.07 9.62
C GLU A 185 2.17 10.56 9.43
N ALA A 186 2.71 10.11 8.29
CA ALA A 186 2.93 8.68 8.05
C ALA A 186 3.87 8.04 9.08
N PHE A 187 4.80 8.81 9.65
CA PHE A 187 5.74 8.33 10.67
C PHE A 187 5.24 8.56 12.11
N ALA A 188 4.11 9.24 12.32
CA ALA A 188 3.70 9.69 13.64
C ALA A 188 3.17 8.57 14.56
N PHE A 189 2.66 7.46 13.99
CA PHE A 189 2.02 6.34 14.72
C PHE A 189 1.21 6.83 15.92
N PRO A 190 0.06 7.51 15.69
CA PRO A 190 -0.73 8.08 16.78
C PRO A 190 -1.09 7.00 17.80
N ASN A 191 -1.25 7.41 19.06
CA ASN A 191 -1.76 6.56 20.14
C ASN A 191 -3.25 6.25 19.91
N ALA A 192 -3.52 5.47 18.87
CA ALA A 192 -4.82 4.94 18.53
C ALA A 192 -5.02 3.57 19.17
N ALA A 193 -6.26 3.09 19.13
CA ALA A 193 -6.62 1.72 19.46
C ALA A 193 -5.69 0.71 18.79
N LYS A 194 -5.56 -0.46 19.41
CA LYS A 194 -4.72 -1.55 18.93
C LYS A 194 -5.09 -1.92 17.48
N PRO A 195 -4.13 -1.98 16.54
CA PRO A 195 -4.42 -2.33 15.15
C PRO A 195 -5.06 -3.70 15.02
N PHE A 196 -5.93 -3.87 14.03
CA PHE A 196 -6.59 -5.13 13.76
C PHE A 196 -5.61 -6.26 13.45
N TYR A 197 -4.53 -6.00 12.69
CA TYR A 197 -3.54 -7.03 12.40
C TYR A 197 -2.87 -7.60 13.66
N GLU A 198 -2.80 -6.84 14.76
CA GLU A 198 -2.27 -7.36 16.02
C GLU A 198 -3.26 -8.33 16.67
N MET A 199 -4.54 -7.95 16.71
CA MET A 199 -5.61 -8.80 17.25
C MET A 199 -5.74 -10.08 16.42
N TYR A 200 -5.68 -9.95 15.10
CA TYR A 200 -5.68 -11.10 14.19
C TYR A 200 -4.44 -11.97 14.42
N GLY A 201 -3.26 -11.37 14.53
CA GLY A 201 -2.01 -12.09 14.80
C GLY A 201 -2.05 -12.87 16.13
N GLU A 202 -2.65 -12.31 17.18
CA GLU A 202 -2.88 -13.01 18.46
C GLU A 202 -3.72 -14.27 18.28
N GLN A 203 -4.81 -14.18 17.52
CA GLN A 203 -5.63 -15.34 17.20
C GLN A 203 -4.83 -16.39 16.41
N GLN A 204 -3.97 -15.98 15.48
CA GLN A 204 -3.14 -16.92 14.72
C GLN A 204 -2.07 -17.58 15.60
N VAL A 205 -1.47 -16.87 16.56
CA VAL A 205 -0.54 -17.46 17.53
C VAL A 205 -1.26 -18.43 18.47
N ALA A 206 -2.44 -18.07 18.98
CA ALA A 206 -3.26 -18.98 19.80
C ALA A 206 -3.62 -20.26 19.03
N ARG A 207 -3.84 -20.17 17.71
CA ARG A 207 -4.06 -21.29 16.80
C ARG A 207 -2.77 -21.99 16.33
N ARG A 208 -1.60 -21.58 16.83
CA ARG A 208 -0.27 -22.10 16.46
C ARG A 208 0.08 -21.98 14.97
N ARG A 209 -0.56 -21.04 14.26
CA ARG A 209 -0.28 -20.73 12.86
C ARG A 209 0.86 -19.74 12.71
N TYR A 210 0.96 -18.78 13.63
CA TYR A 210 2.08 -17.87 13.73
C TYR A 210 2.94 -18.21 14.95
N ARG A 211 4.25 -17.94 14.85
CA ARG A 211 5.18 -18.10 15.97
C ARG A 211 5.13 -16.91 16.93
N GLU A 212 5.00 -15.70 16.38
CA GLU A 212 5.01 -14.45 17.12
C GLU A 212 4.05 -13.47 16.46
N VAL A 213 3.48 -12.58 17.27
CA VAL A 213 2.59 -11.52 16.79
C VAL A 213 3.40 -10.28 16.44
N LEU A 214 3.24 -9.80 15.21
CA LEU A 214 3.69 -8.47 14.79
C LEU A 214 2.92 -7.40 15.55
N ARG A 215 3.67 -6.60 16.30
CA ARG A 215 3.23 -5.45 17.10
C ARG A 215 3.62 -4.13 16.46
N ARG A 216 2.73 -3.15 16.47
CA ARG A 216 2.96 -1.78 16.03
C ARG A 216 4.17 -1.18 16.72
N ASP A 217 4.15 -1.11 18.04
CA ASP A 217 5.17 -0.38 18.80
C ASP A 217 6.53 -1.11 18.85
N ARG A 218 6.54 -2.45 18.79
CA ARG A 218 7.78 -3.24 18.80
C ARG A 218 8.39 -3.46 17.42
N HIS A 219 7.62 -3.38 16.33
CA HIS A 219 8.11 -3.76 14.99
C HIS A 219 7.84 -2.70 13.92
N MET A 220 6.61 -2.17 13.82
CA MET A 220 6.31 -1.13 12.81
C MET A 220 6.95 0.22 13.15
N ARG A 221 6.99 0.59 14.43
CA ARG A 221 7.60 1.85 14.88
C ARG A 221 9.12 1.87 14.61
N PRO A 222 9.93 0.84 14.97
CA PRO A 222 11.35 0.80 14.59
C PRO A 222 11.59 0.83 13.07
N LEU A 223 10.71 0.20 12.28
CA LEU A 223 10.76 0.27 10.82
C LEU A 223 10.56 1.72 10.34
N ALA A 224 9.54 2.39 10.85
CA ALA A 224 9.24 3.78 10.51
C ALA A 224 10.37 4.73 10.91
N ASP A 225 10.92 4.58 12.12
CA ASP A 225 12.06 5.37 12.59
C ASP A 225 13.31 5.15 11.71
N THR A 226 13.49 3.93 11.22
CA THR A 226 14.60 3.61 10.30
C THR A 226 14.39 4.23 8.92
N LEU A 227 13.19 4.13 8.36
CA LEU A 227 12.82 4.73 7.08
C LEU A 227 12.92 6.27 7.13
N TRP A 228 12.45 6.89 8.22
CA TRP A 228 12.58 8.34 8.42
C TRP A 228 14.04 8.77 8.47
N ARG A 229 14.87 8.11 9.30
CA ARG A 229 16.31 8.39 9.35
C ARG A 229 16.97 8.20 7.98
N TYR A 230 16.65 7.12 7.28
CA TYR A 230 17.17 6.87 5.94
C TYR A 230 16.80 7.98 4.94
N ALA A 231 15.57 8.48 5.03
CA ALA A 231 15.10 9.53 4.12
C ALA A 231 15.68 10.92 4.46
N THR A 232 15.90 11.20 5.74
CA THR A 232 16.35 12.51 6.24
C THR A 232 17.86 12.72 6.16
N VAL A 233 18.66 11.65 6.29
CA VAL A 233 20.12 11.74 6.26
C VAL A 233 20.60 12.00 4.82
N ALA A 234 21.43 13.03 4.66
CA ALA A 234 22.14 13.28 3.41
C ALA A 234 23.17 12.17 3.19
N HIS A 235 22.80 11.14 2.41
CA HIS A 235 23.78 10.22 1.87
C HIS A 235 24.62 10.98 0.84
N ARG A 236 25.81 11.43 1.25
CA ARG A 236 26.86 11.82 0.31
C ARG A 236 27.03 10.65 -0.65
N HIS A 237 26.67 10.85 -1.92
CA HIS A 237 27.03 9.90 -2.96
C HIS A 237 28.55 9.80 -2.94
N VAL A 238 29.07 8.65 -2.52
CA VAL A 238 30.43 8.28 -2.88
C VAL A 238 30.33 7.96 -4.38
N ALA A 239 31.01 8.80 -5.16
CA ALA A 239 31.08 8.74 -6.60
C ALA A 239 31.64 7.40 -7.10
#